data_AF-A0A4T0BFK2-F1
#
_entry.id   AF-A0A4T0BFK2-F1
#
_cell.length_a   1.000
_cell.length_b   1.000
_cell.length_c   1.000
_cell.angle_alpha   90.00
_cell.angle_beta   90.00
_cell.angle_gamma   90.00
#
_symmetry.space_group_name_H-M   'P 1'
#
loop_
_entity.id
_entity.type
_entity.pdbx_description
1 polymer ?
#
loop_
_entity_poly.entity_id
_entity_poly.type
_entity_poly.pdbx_seq_one_letter_code
_entity_poly.pdbx_strand_id
1 'polypeptide(L)'
;MTHPKSSDTSKPALSAILKCATDINLFQHLRDGGKTGLRLVDLAKETKVDTALLRRLSLHLVAMNVLACDHDRYFGTDLSNALAEENLQESIRFCYDVARPSFVHDFFNVQNIEAARAYFLHSILHNWDDKQEIRILKNVKPALKPGYSRVLLNEIILSED
;
A
#
# COMPACT_ATOMS: atom_id res chain seq x y z
N MET A 1 24.54 11.62 -15.83
CA MET A 1 24.41 11.77 -14.36
C MET A 1 23.61 10.61 -13.83
N THR A 2 24.24 9.71 -13.06
CA THR A 2 23.52 8.63 -12.37
C THR A 2 22.90 9.19 -11.10
N HIS A 3 21.57 9.33 -11.06
CA HIS A 3 20.88 9.58 -9.80
C HIS A 3 21.17 8.42 -8.83
N PRO A 4 21.65 8.69 -7.60
CA PRO A 4 21.71 7.66 -6.59
C PRO A 4 20.25 7.24 -6.31
N LYS A 5 19.91 5.99 -6.57
CA LYS A 5 18.66 5.41 -6.07
C LYS A 5 18.72 5.48 -4.55
N SER A 6 17.97 6.41 -3.95
CA SER A 6 17.74 6.40 -2.51
C SER A 6 17.12 5.06 -2.16
N SER A 7 17.85 4.26 -1.39
CA SER A 7 17.45 2.90 -0.99
C SER A 7 16.39 2.94 0.11
N ASP A 8 15.27 3.63 -0.15
CA ASP A 8 14.09 3.62 0.71
C ASP A 8 13.33 2.27 0.66
N THR A 9 13.87 1.33 -0.10
CA THR A 9 13.71 -0.13 0.07
C THR A 9 14.11 -0.65 1.45
N SER A 10 14.57 0.20 2.37
CA SER A 10 15.07 -0.16 3.71
C SER A 10 14.02 -0.82 4.63
N LYS A 11 12.72 -0.61 4.37
CA LYS A 11 11.62 -1.05 5.24
C LYS A 11 10.51 -1.79 4.46
N PRO A 12 10.84 -2.83 3.67
CA PRO A 12 9.94 -3.37 2.64
C PRO A 12 8.67 -4.03 3.22
N ALA A 13 8.71 -4.44 4.49
CA ALA A 13 7.62 -5.05 5.24
C ALA A 13 6.72 -4.04 5.98
N LEU A 14 7.16 -2.79 6.21
CA LEU A 14 6.41 -1.83 7.02
C LEU A 14 5.02 -1.56 6.42
N SER A 15 4.93 -1.31 5.11
CA SER A 15 3.64 -1.02 4.48
C SER A 15 2.65 -2.20 4.61
N ALA A 16 3.14 -3.44 4.53
CA ALA A 16 2.30 -4.63 4.71
C ALA A 16 1.83 -4.76 6.16
N ILE A 17 2.70 -4.48 7.12
CA ILE A 17 2.40 -4.61 8.55
C ILE A 17 1.49 -3.48 9.04
N LEU A 18 1.63 -2.26 8.49
CA LEU A 18 0.65 -1.17 8.68
C LEU A 18 -0.72 -1.56 8.09
N LYS A 19 -0.76 -2.11 6.87
CA LYS A 19 -2.01 -2.59 6.24
C LYS A 19 -2.69 -3.65 7.10
N CYS A 20 -1.97 -4.67 7.55
CA CYS A 20 -2.53 -5.70 8.45
C CYS A 20 -3.01 -5.12 9.81
N ALA A 21 -2.31 -4.14 10.37
CA ALA A 21 -2.73 -3.46 11.61
C ALA A 21 -4.02 -2.65 11.41
N THR A 22 -4.15 -1.99 10.26
CA THR A 22 -5.36 -1.28 9.81
C THR A 22 -6.53 -2.23 9.51
N ASP A 23 -6.27 -3.41 8.91
CA ASP A 23 -7.30 -4.44 8.64
C ASP A 23 -7.98 -4.92 9.92
N ILE A 24 -7.21 -5.09 11.00
CA ILE A 24 -7.68 -5.64 12.28
C ILE A 24 -8.03 -4.55 13.31
N ASN A 25 -8.08 -3.28 12.89
CA ASN A 25 -8.34 -2.11 13.75
C ASN A 25 -7.42 -1.97 14.97
N LEU A 26 -6.17 -2.46 14.88
CA LEU A 26 -5.21 -2.49 15.99
C LEU A 26 -4.94 -1.08 16.54
N PHE A 27 -4.88 -0.07 15.67
CA PHE A 27 -4.62 1.30 16.05
C PHE A 27 -5.77 1.92 16.86
N GLN A 28 -7.02 1.64 16.49
CA GLN A 28 -8.20 2.08 17.25
C GLN A 28 -8.21 1.43 18.64
N HIS A 29 -8.06 0.11 18.73
CA HIS A 29 -8.01 -0.59 20.02
C HIS A 29 -6.93 -0.02 20.95
N LEU A 30 -5.73 0.27 20.42
CA LEU A 30 -4.63 0.83 21.21
C LEU A 30 -4.81 2.31 21.57
N ARG A 31 -5.45 3.11 20.70
CA ARG A 31 -5.83 4.50 21.00
C ARG A 31 -6.87 4.55 22.12
N ASP A 32 -7.89 3.71 22.02
CA ASP A 32 -9.01 3.65 22.96
C ASP A 32 -8.57 3.04 24.31
N GLY A 33 -7.58 2.15 24.31
CA GLY A 33 -6.86 1.68 25.50
C GLY A 33 -5.98 2.73 26.19
N GLY A 34 -5.69 3.86 25.52
CA GLY A 34 -5.03 5.02 26.09
C GLY A 34 -3.74 4.72 26.87
N LYS A 35 -3.57 5.40 28.02
CA LYS A 35 -2.34 5.33 28.84
C LYS A 35 -2.17 4.04 29.65
N THR A 36 -3.21 3.22 29.80
CA THR A 36 -3.11 1.95 30.56
C THR A 36 -2.53 0.81 29.71
N GLY A 37 -2.62 0.94 28.39
CA GLY A 37 -2.15 -0.05 27.42
C GLY A 37 -2.96 -1.35 27.45
N LEU A 38 -3.00 -2.05 26.32
CA LEU A 38 -3.72 -3.32 26.22
C LEU A 38 -2.74 -4.49 26.25
N ARG A 39 -3.13 -5.56 26.96
CA ARG A 39 -2.35 -6.79 26.95
C ARG A 39 -2.50 -7.50 25.62
N LEU A 40 -1.46 -8.21 25.21
CA LEU A 40 -1.48 -9.00 23.98
C LEU A 40 -2.68 -9.98 23.91
N VAL A 41 -2.99 -10.63 25.02
CA VAL A 41 -4.09 -11.61 25.12
C VAL A 41 -5.48 -10.98 25.00
N ASP A 42 -5.62 -9.69 25.29
CA ASP A 42 -6.88 -8.98 25.18
C ASP A 42 -7.03 -8.41 23.76
N LEU A 43 -5.96 -7.84 23.20
CA LEU A 43 -5.88 -7.48 21.78
C LEU A 43 -6.17 -8.67 20.86
N ALA A 44 -5.68 -9.87 21.18
CA ALA A 44 -5.95 -11.08 20.40
C ALA A 44 -7.45 -11.46 20.37
N LYS A 45 -8.19 -11.20 21.45
CA LYS A 45 -9.65 -11.43 21.51
C LYS A 45 -10.41 -10.41 20.67
N GLU A 46 -10.09 -9.13 20.84
CA GLU A 46 -10.76 -8.03 20.12
C GLU A 46 -10.53 -8.14 18.60
N THR A 47 -9.27 -8.30 18.19
CA THR A 47 -8.88 -8.43 16.78
C THR A 47 -9.22 -9.79 16.16
N LYS A 48 -9.52 -10.80 16.99
CA LYS A 48 -9.73 -12.22 16.61
C LYS A 48 -8.53 -12.84 15.86
N VAL A 49 -7.33 -12.32 16.11
CA VAL A 49 -6.07 -12.81 15.52
C VAL A 49 -5.37 -13.77 16.49
N ASP A 50 -4.72 -14.81 15.96
CA ASP A 50 -3.84 -15.68 16.76
C ASP A 50 -2.81 -14.88 17.56
N THR A 51 -2.60 -15.28 18.82
CA THR A 51 -1.77 -14.52 19.77
C THR A 51 -0.29 -14.51 19.35
N ALA A 52 0.21 -15.57 18.72
CA ALA A 52 1.60 -15.63 18.26
C ALA A 52 1.81 -14.81 16.97
N LEU A 53 0.85 -14.82 16.05
CA LEU A 53 0.84 -13.95 14.88
C LEU A 53 0.76 -12.47 15.28
N LEU A 54 -0.17 -12.12 16.17
CA LEU A 54 -0.33 -10.75 16.66
C LEU A 54 0.92 -10.28 17.41
N ARG A 55 1.58 -11.14 18.19
CA ARG A 55 2.88 -10.83 18.82
C ARG A 55 3.93 -10.44 17.78
N ARG A 56 4.06 -11.22 16.70
CA ARG A 56 5.04 -10.95 15.63
C ARG A 56 4.77 -9.61 14.93
N LEU A 57 3.50 -9.33 14.65
CA LEU A 57 3.04 -8.08 14.03
C LEU A 57 3.34 -6.89 14.95
N SER A 58 2.90 -6.94 16.21
CA SER A 58 3.09 -5.85 17.19
C SER A 58 4.56 -5.62 17.53
N LEU A 59 5.38 -6.67 17.67
CA LEU A 59 6.84 -6.50 17.89
C LEU A 59 7.53 -5.82 16.71
N HIS A 60 7.10 -6.06 15.47
CA HIS A 60 7.62 -5.31 14.33
C HIS A 60 7.19 -3.84 14.38
N LEU A 61 5.92 -3.54 14.67
CA LEU A 61 5.46 -2.16 14.84
C LEU A 61 6.20 -1.41 15.96
N VAL A 62 6.57 -2.11 17.04
CA VAL A 62 7.41 -1.55 18.13
C VAL A 62 8.83 -1.28 17.66
N ALA A 63 9.48 -2.23 16.98
CA ALA A 63 10.82 -2.02 16.41
C ALA A 63 10.87 -0.88 15.36
N MET A 64 9.71 -0.55 14.79
CA MET A 64 9.52 0.53 13.82
C MET A 64 9.06 1.85 14.44
N ASN A 65 8.98 1.94 15.78
CA ASN A 65 8.50 3.08 16.56
C ASN A 65 7.06 3.53 16.22
N VAL A 66 6.23 2.64 15.67
CA VAL A 66 4.80 2.90 15.44
C VAL A 66 4.02 2.63 16.72
N LEU A 67 4.39 1.59 17.48
CA LEU A 67 3.82 1.28 18.80
C LEU A 67 4.89 1.34 19.88
N ALA A 68 4.47 1.47 21.13
CA ALA A 68 5.32 1.23 22.30
C ALA A 68 4.90 -0.07 23.01
N CYS A 69 5.82 -0.67 23.76
CA CYS A 69 5.58 -1.89 24.52
C CYS A 69 6.30 -1.82 25.87
N ASP A 70 5.63 -2.28 26.92
CA ASP A 70 6.19 -2.56 28.24
C ASP A 70 5.74 -3.96 28.69
N HIS A 71 6.72 -4.87 28.84
CA HIS A 71 6.51 -6.28 29.16
C HIS A 71 5.51 -7.02 28.24
N ASP A 72 4.23 -7.11 28.64
CA ASP A 72 3.14 -7.80 27.91
C ASP A 72 2.02 -6.81 27.48
N ARG A 73 2.25 -5.50 27.66
CA ARG A 73 1.33 -4.41 27.31
C ARG A 73 1.85 -3.61 26.12
N TYR A 74 0.95 -3.33 25.18
CA TYR A 74 1.20 -2.48 24.03
C TYR A 74 0.43 -1.16 24.17
N PHE A 75 1.01 -0.10 23.66
CA PHE A 75 0.52 1.27 23.78
C PHE A 75 0.56 1.96 22.42
N GLY A 76 -0.43 2.80 22.15
CA GLY A 76 -0.39 3.72 21.02
C GLY A 76 0.66 4.82 21.23
N THR A 77 1.39 5.15 20.17
CA THR A 77 2.17 6.39 20.04
C THR A 77 1.31 7.48 19.37
N ASP A 78 1.77 8.72 19.35
CA ASP A 78 1.13 9.80 18.58
C ASP A 78 0.96 9.42 17.10
N LEU A 79 1.95 8.72 16.52
CA LEU A 79 1.90 8.21 15.15
C LEU A 79 0.78 7.17 14.99
N SER A 80 0.72 6.12 15.81
CA SER A 80 -0.35 5.12 15.68
C SER A 80 -1.73 5.68 15.98
N ASN A 81 -1.83 6.66 16.89
CA ASN A 81 -3.08 7.32 17.20
C ASN A 81 -3.59 8.13 15.99
N ALA A 82 -2.69 8.76 15.22
CA ALA A 82 -3.06 9.37 13.93
C ALA A 82 -3.46 8.30 12.89
N LEU A 83 -2.75 7.16 12.81
CA LEU A 83 -3.08 6.06 11.90
C LEU A 83 -4.42 5.34 12.25
N ALA A 84 -5.06 5.70 13.36
CA ALA A 84 -6.42 5.29 13.72
C ALA A 84 -7.51 6.10 13.00
N GLU A 85 -7.18 7.23 12.35
CA GLU A 85 -8.11 8.08 11.61
C GLU A 85 -8.48 7.50 10.23
N GLU A 86 -9.75 7.56 9.88
CA GLU A 86 -10.34 6.89 8.69
C GLU A 86 -9.65 7.28 7.38
N ASN A 87 -9.38 8.58 7.18
CA ASN A 87 -8.71 9.10 5.99
C ASN A 87 -7.27 8.57 5.83
N LEU A 88 -6.56 8.34 6.92
CA LEU A 88 -5.21 7.78 6.91
C LEU A 88 -5.27 6.27 6.69
N GLN A 89 -6.31 5.57 7.16
CA GLN A 89 -6.51 4.16 6.86
C GLN A 89 -6.84 3.90 5.38
N GLU A 90 -7.72 4.70 4.78
CA GLU A 90 -7.96 4.65 3.33
C GLU A 90 -6.69 4.97 2.54
N SER A 91 -5.86 5.90 3.03
CA SER A 91 -4.54 6.18 2.43
C SER A 91 -3.59 4.98 2.53
N ILE A 92 -3.54 4.24 3.65
CA ILE A 92 -2.74 3.02 3.80
C ILE A 92 -3.22 1.92 2.84
N ARG A 93 -4.54 1.69 2.79
CA ARG A 93 -5.18 0.72 1.87
C ARG A 93 -4.86 1.06 0.42
N PHE A 94 -5.10 2.29 -0.02
CA PHE A 94 -4.75 2.76 -1.36
C PHE A 94 -3.26 2.60 -1.68
N CYS A 95 -2.37 3.00 -0.77
CA CYS A 95 -0.93 2.88 -0.98
C CYS A 95 -0.47 1.42 -1.10
N TYR A 96 -1.11 0.49 -0.40
CA TYR A 96 -0.75 -0.93 -0.43
C TYR A 96 -1.40 -1.69 -1.60
N ASP A 97 -2.70 -1.50 -1.83
CA ASP A 97 -3.49 -2.28 -2.78
C ASP A 97 -3.46 -1.69 -4.21
N VAL A 98 -3.15 -0.40 -4.38
CA VAL A 98 -3.16 0.29 -5.69
C VAL A 98 -1.80 0.87 -6.06
N ALA A 99 -1.22 1.72 -5.20
CA ALA A 99 0.01 2.43 -5.55
C ALA A 99 1.22 1.48 -5.62
N ARG A 100 1.42 0.63 -4.59
CA ARG A 100 2.56 -0.30 -4.54
C ARG A 100 2.60 -1.29 -5.73
N PRO A 101 1.51 -1.97 -6.15
CA PRO A 101 1.47 -2.77 -7.37
C PRO A 101 1.92 -2.00 -8.62
N SER A 102 1.49 -0.74 -8.74
CA SER A 102 1.86 0.13 -9.87
C SER A 102 3.36 0.42 -9.98
N PHE A 103 4.11 0.34 -8.87
CA PHE A 103 5.58 0.54 -8.86
C PHE A 103 6.41 -0.74 -9.01
N VAL A 104 5.79 -1.93 -9.00
CA VAL A 104 6.50 -3.23 -9.09
C VAL A 104 6.18 -4.02 -10.36
N HIS A 105 5.35 -3.47 -11.25
CA HIS A 105 5.00 -4.07 -12.53
C HIS A 105 5.84 -3.49 -13.68
N ASP A 106 6.51 -4.38 -14.43
CA ASP A 106 7.09 -4.04 -15.73
C ASP A 106 6.01 -4.14 -16.83
N PHE A 107 5.64 -2.98 -17.37
CA PHE A 107 4.61 -2.80 -18.41
C PHE A 107 4.94 -3.46 -19.76
N PHE A 108 6.16 -3.98 -19.94
CA PHE A 108 6.48 -4.87 -21.07
C PHE A 108 5.99 -6.31 -20.89
N ASN A 109 5.39 -6.64 -19.75
CA ASN A 109 4.64 -7.87 -19.48
C ASN A 109 3.12 -7.59 -19.35
N VAL A 110 2.29 -8.63 -19.42
CA VAL A 110 0.82 -8.51 -19.29
C VAL A 110 0.43 -7.92 -17.93
N GLN A 111 -0.48 -6.95 -17.94
CA GLN A 111 -1.01 -6.28 -16.75
C GLN A 111 -1.67 -7.30 -15.81
N ASN A 112 -1.29 -7.28 -14.52
CA ASN A 112 -1.69 -8.29 -13.53
C ASN A 112 -2.88 -7.86 -12.64
N ILE A 113 -3.24 -6.57 -12.62
CA ILE A 113 -4.49 -6.10 -12.01
C ILE A 113 -5.59 -6.21 -13.07
N GLU A 114 -6.50 -7.16 -12.92
CA GLU A 114 -7.61 -7.37 -13.85
C GLU A 114 -8.83 -6.47 -13.54
N ALA A 115 -9.60 -6.16 -14.58
CA ALA A 115 -10.89 -5.47 -14.51
C ALA A 115 -10.89 -4.12 -13.76
N ALA A 116 -9.75 -3.44 -13.63
CA ALA A 116 -9.69 -2.11 -13.04
C ALA A 116 -10.59 -1.10 -13.79
N ARG A 117 -11.14 -0.12 -13.07
CA ARG A 117 -12.02 0.91 -13.66
C ARG A 117 -11.27 1.78 -14.68
N ALA A 118 -10.02 2.10 -14.39
CA ALA A 118 -9.13 2.83 -15.28
C ALA A 118 -7.71 2.25 -15.21
N TYR A 119 -7.03 2.22 -16.35
CA TYR A 119 -5.59 2.01 -16.48
C TYR A 119 -4.99 3.32 -16.97
N PHE A 120 -4.19 3.97 -16.13
CA PHE A 120 -3.67 5.32 -16.39
C PHE A 120 -2.20 5.27 -16.79
N LEU A 121 -1.89 5.78 -17.98
CA LEU A 121 -0.53 5.99 -18.47
C LEU A 121 -0.34 7.50 -18.57
N HIS A 122 0.62 8.04 -17.83
CA HIS A 122 0.94 9.45 -17.81
C HIS A 122 2.41 9.64 -18.12
N SER A 123 2.71 10.35 -19.21
CA SER A 123 4.08 10.58 -19.67
C SER A 123 4.89 9.29 -19.85
N ILE A 124 4.26 8.25 -20.42
CA ILE A 124 4.89 6.92 -20.60
C ILE A 124 5.20 6.66 -22.07
N LEU A 125 4.22 6.82 -22.95
CA LEU A 125 4.29 6.30 -24.33
C LEU A 125 5.38 7.02 -25.14
N HIS A 126 5.45 8.34 -25.05
CA HIS A 126 6.40 9.20 -25.77
C HIS A 126 7.89 8.92 -25.51
N ASN A 127 8.24 8.04 -24.57
CA ASN A 127 9.61 7.61 -24.32
C ASN A 127 10.06 6.43 -25.21
N TRP A 128 9.16 5.90 -26.04
CA TRP A 128 9.35 4.63 -26.77
C TRP A 128 8.98 4.75 -28.25
N ASP A 129 9.37 3.75 -29.05
CA ASP A 129 8.95 3.64 -30.45
C ASP A 129 7.55 3.01 -30.62
N ASP A 130 6.90 3.20 -31.76
CA ASP A 130 5.57 2.66 -32.09
C ASP A 130 5.41 1.16 -31.75
N LYS A 131 6.47 0.35 -31.97
CA LYS A 131 6.40 -1.10 -31.73
C LYS A 131 6.35 -1.39 -30.23
N GLN A 132 7.07 -0.61 -29.44
CA GLN A 132 7.08 -0.67 -27.99
C GLN A 132 5.81 -0.08 -27.38
N GLU A 133 5.31 1.07 -27.87
CA GLU A 133 4.01 1.63 -27.46
C GLU A 133 2.87 0.62 -27.72
N ILE A 134 2.80 0.06 -28.94
CA ILE A 134 1.82 -0.97 -29.29
C ILE A 134 1.96 -2.21 -28.40
N ARG A 135 3.19 -2.59 -28.00
CA ARG A 135 3.41 -3.69 -27.05
C ARG A 135 2.85 -3.37 -25.67
N ILE A 136 3.10 -2.17 -25.14
CA ILE A 136 2.59 -1.72 -23.84
C ILE A 136 1.05 -1.75 -23.84
N LEU A 137 0.40 -1.18 -24.86
CA LEU A 137 -1.05 -1.18 -24.99
C LEU A 137 -1.63 -2.60 -25.18
N LYS A 138 -0.94 -3.47 -25.93
CA LYS A 138 -1.31 -4.90 -26.05
C LYS A 138 -1.22 -5.66 -24.73
N ASN A 139 -0.34 -5.27 -23.81
CA ASN A 139 -0.20 -5.89 -22.50
C ASN A 139 -1.27 -5.46 -21.50
N VAL A 140 -1.82 -4.25 -21.65
CA VAL A 140 -2.98 -3.78 -20.86
C VAL A 140 -4.28 -4.42 -21.34
N LYS A 141 -4.42 -4.67 -22.65
CA LYS A 141 -5.65 -5.17 -23.28
C LYS A 141 -6.30 -6.41 -22.61
N PRO A 142 -5.58 -7.47 -22.20
CA PRO A 142 -6.17 -8.65 -21.58
C PRO A 142 -6.84 -8.36 -20.23
N ALA A 143 -6.36 -7.35 -19.50
CA ALA A 143 -6.89 -6.96 -18.19
C ALA A 143 -8.15 -6.07 -18.29
N LEU A 144 -8.55 -5.64 -19.49
CA LEU A 144 -9.71 -4.77 -19.68
C LEU A 144 -11.03 -5.55 -19.56
N LYS A 145 -11.94 -5.09 -18.69
CA LYS A 145 -13.33 -5.56 -18.66
C LYS A 145 -14.19 -4.72 -19.61
N PRO A 146 -14.80 -5.31 -20.67
CA PRO A 146 -15.68 -4.58 -21.59
C PRO A 146 -16.80 -3.82 -20.87
N GLY A 147 -17.13 -2.62 -21.37
CA GLY A 147 -18.10 -1.71 -20.76
C GLY A 147 -17.59 -0.97 -19.51
N TYR A 148 -16.82 -1.63 -18.65
CA TYR A 148 -16.36 -1.11 -17.36
C TYR A 148 -15.01 -0.37 -17.42
N SER A 149 -13.96 -1.06 -17.88
CA SER A 149 -12.60 -0.51 -17.89
C SER A 149 -12.42 0.59 -18.94
N ARG A 150 -11.50 1.53 -18.67
CA ARG A 150 -10.99 2.50 -19.66
C ARG A 150 -9.47 2.54 -19.59
N VAL A 151 -8.83 2.84 -20.72
CA VAL A 151 -7.43 3.27 -20.75
C VAL A 151 -7.45 4.79 -20.81
N LEU A 152 -6.70 5.42 -19.91
CA LEU A 152 -6.56 6.87 -19.83
C LEU A 152 -5.11 7.21 -20.16
N LEU A 153 -4.90 7.94 -21.26
CA LEU A 153 -3.60 8.43 -21.68
C LEU A 153 -3.51 9.91 -21.33
N ASN A 154 -2.47 10.29 -20.59
CA ASN A 154 -2.08 11.68 -20.36
C ASN A 154 -0.71 11.88 -20.99
N GLU A 155 -0.71 12.34 -22.23
CA GLU A 155 0.46 12.53 -23.07
C GLU A 155 0.39 13.92 -23.70
N ILE A 156 1.54 14.48 -24.08
CA ILE A 156 1.60 15.75 -24.80
C ILE A 156 1.12 15.49 -26.24
N ILE A 157 0.06 16.19 -26.66
CA ILE A 157 -0.42 16.19 -28.03
C ILE A 157 0.14 17.43 -28.72
N LEU A 158 0.94 17.23 -29.77
CA LEU A 158 1.44 18.30 -30.62
C LEU A 158 0.40 18.64 -31.70
N SER A 159 0.35 19.90 -32.12
CA SER A 159 -0.46 20.32 -33.27
C SER A 159 0.21 19.98 -34.60
N GLU A 160 -0.59 19.88 -35.66
CA GLU A 160 -0.12 19.73 -37.04
C GLU A 160 0.09 21.12 -37.67
N ASP A 161 1.12 21.85 -37.21
CA ASP A 161 1.55 23.16 -37.73
C ASP A 161 2.96 23.10 -38.36
#